data_AF-A0A419GVL9-F1
#
_entry.id   AF-A0A419GVL9-F1
#
_cell.length_a   1.000
_cell.length_b   1.000
_cell.length_c   1.000
_cell.angle_alpha   90.00
_cell.angle_beta   90.00
_cell.angle_gamma   90.00
#
_symmetry.space_group_name_H-M   'P 1'
#
loop_
_entity.id
_entity.type
_entity.pdbx_description
1 polymer ?
#
loop_
_entity_poly.entity_id
_entity_poly.type
_entity_poly.pdbx_seq_one_letter_code
_entity_poly.pdbx_strand_id
1 'polypeptide(L)' 'MERHLPPQNLEAEESVLGAMMMNQSAIVAAAERVGRDDFYRDSHRVIFQSIIDL' A
#
# COMPACT_ATOMS: atom_id res chain seq x y z
N MET A 1 -20.58 22.20 3.65
CA MET A 1 -19.80 21.52 2.61
C MET A 1 -19.66 20.08 3.04
N GLU A 2 -20.28 19.16 2.33
CA GLU A 2 -20.12 17.73 2.59
C GLU A 2 -18.66 17.36 2.32
N ARG A 3 -17.95 16.93 3.36
CA ARG A 3 -16.57 16.47 3.25
C ARG A 3 -16.59 15.09 2.62
N HIS A 4 -16.66 15.03 1.29
CA HIS A 4 -16.47 13.79 0.57
C HIS A 4 -15.03 13.33 0.79
N LEU A 5 -14.90 12.17 1.44
CA LEU A 5 -13.64 11.47 1.43
C LEU A 5 -13.36 11.04 -0.02
N PRO A 6 -12.13 11.23 -0.52
CA PRO A 6 -11.77 10.71 -1.83
C PRO A 6 -11.87 9.17 -1.79
N PRO A 7 -12.23 8.51 -2.90
CA PRO A 7 -12.38 7.07 -2.94
C PRO A 7 -11.11 6.33 -2.50
N GLN A 8 -11.25 5.39 -1.57
CA GLN A 8 -10.16 4.64 -0.97
C GLN A 8 -10.64 3.26 -0.49
N ASN A 9 -9.70 2.32 -0.32
CA ASN A 9 -9.97 1.04 0.33
C ASN A 9 -8.81 0.66 1.28
N LEU A 10 -9.00 0.97 2.56
CA LEU A 10 -7.97 0.80 3.59
C LEU A 10 -7.68 -0.67 3.90
N GLU A 11 -8.68 -1.54 3.81
CA GLU A 11 -8.50 -2.99 4.04
C GLU A 11 -7.70 -3.64 2.90
N ALA A 12 -7.90 -3.18 1.66
CA ALA A 12 -7.08 -3.60 0.53
C ALA A 12 -5.62 -3.15 0.69
N GLU A 13 -5.39 -1.91 1.14
CA GLU A 13 -4.04 -1.42 1.45
C GLU A 13 -3.37 -2.28 2.53
N GLU A 14 -4.04 -2.54 3.66
CA GLU A 14 -3.54 -3.40 4.74
C GLU A 14 -3.24 -4.82 4.24
N SER A 15 -4.10 -5.36 3.36
CA SER A 15 -3.93 -6.70 2.76
C SER A 15 -2.70 -6.78 1.85
N VAL A 16 -2.45 -5.76 1.02
CA VAL A 16 -1.27 -5.69 0.16
C VAL A 16 0.00 -5.64 1.00
N LEU A 17 0.06 -4.74 1.99
CA LEU A 17 1.22 -4.62 2.87
C LEU A 17 1.47 -5.89 3.66
N GLY A 18 0.42 -6.52 4.20
CA GLY A 18 0.52 -7.80 4.89
C GLY A 18 1.05 -8.91 3.99
N ALA A 19 0.58 -9.00 2.74
CA ALA A 19 1.09 -9.98 1.78
C ALA A 19 2.58 -9.78 1.48
N MET A 20 3.01 -8.52 1.29
CA MET A 20 4.42 -8.16 1.07
C MET A 20 5.31 -8.55 2.25
N MET A 21 4.83 -8.38 3.50
CA MET A 21 5.58 -8.78 4.71
C MET A 21 5.71 -10.30 4.86
N MET A 22 4.76 -11.07 4.33
CA MET A 22 4.75 -12.53 4.46
C MET A 22 5.52 -13.25 3.34
N ASN A 23 5.61 -12.65 2.15
CA ASN A 23 6.16 -13.32 0.97
C ASN A 23 6.90 -12.36 0.03
N GLN A 24 8.17 -12.65 -0.24
CA GLN A 24 8.99 -11.85 -1.15
C GLN A 24 8.46 -11.82 -2.59
N SER A 25 7.77 -12.87 -3.07
CA SER A 25 7.14 -12.83 -4.39
C SER A 25 5.95 -11.86 -4.46
N ALA A 26 5.30 -11.60 -3.32
CA ALA A 26 4.24 -10.60 -3.23
C ALA A 26 4.80 -9.17 -3.33
N ILE A 27 6.04 -8.93 -2.88
CA ILE A 27 6.73 -7.64 -3.05
C ILE A 27 6.86 -7.31 -4.54
N VAL A 28 7.37 -8.26 -5.34
CA VAL A 28 7.53 -8.08 -6.80
C VAL A 28 6.16 -7.85 -7.45
N ALA A 29 5.18 -8.70 -7.16
CA ALA A 29 3.85 -8.58 -7.75
C ALA A 29 3.11 -7.28 -7.38
N ALA A 30 3.32 -6.75 -6.17
CA ALA A 30 2.76 -5.48 -5.73
C ALA A 30 3.47 -4.30 -6.40
N ALA A 31 4.80 -4.30 -6.45
CA ALA A 31 5.61 -3.23 -7.05
C ALA A 31 5.36 -3.05 -8.55
N GLU A 32 4.93 -4.10 -9.26
CA GLU A 32 4.50 -4.01 -10.67
C GLU A 32 3.14 -3.34 -10.86
N ARG A 33 2.31 -3.28 -9.81
CA ARG A 33 0.91 -2.85 -9.89
C ARG A 33 0.64 -1.49 -9.24
N VAL A 34 1.31 -1.20 -8.14
CA VAL A 34 1.09 0.00 -7.32
C VAL A 34 2.41 0.59 -6.86
N GLY A 35 2.46 1.92 -6.77
CA GLY A 35 3.51 2.69 -6.12
C GLY A 35 3.10 3.16 -4.73
N ARG A 36 4.07 3.69 -3.98
CA ARG A 36 3.82 4.23 -2.63
C ARG A 36 2.71 5.27 -2.60
N ASP A 37 2.59 6.11 -3.63
CA ASP A 37 1.67 7.25 -3.65
C ASP A 37 0.21 6.83 -3.95
N ASP A 38 0.00 5.59 -4.41
CA ASP A 38 -1.34 5.01 -4.63
C ASP A 38 -2.04 4.63 -3.31
N PHE A 39 -1.29 4.52 -2.21
CA PHE A 39 -1.86 4.31 -0.89
C PHE A 39 -2.47 5.62 -0.37
N TYR A 40 -3.69 5.56 0.16
CA TYR A 40 -4.38 6.73 0.70
C TYR A 40 -3.81 7.16 2.05
N ARG A 41 -3.45 6.20 2.92
CA ARG A 41 -2.86 6.51 4.24
C ARG A 41 -1.37 6.76 4.12
N ASP A 42 -0.91 7.91 4.61
CA ASP A 42 0.53 8.24 4.64
C ASP A 42 1.38 7.19 5.36
N SER A 43 0.87 6.61 6.45
CA SER A 43 1.55 5.52 7.15
C SER A 43 1.76 4.30 6.25
N HIS A 44 0.79 3.96 5.39
CA HIS A 44 0.92 2.86 4.44
C HIS A 44 1.94 3.18 3.34
N ARG A 45 2.01 4.44 2.88
CA ARG A 45 3.06 4.90 1.95
C ARG A 45 4.46 4.66 2.51
N VAL A 46 4.66 4.99 3.79
CA VAL A 46 5.94 4.81 4.49
C VAL A 46 6.28 3.33 4.63
N ILE A 47 5.30 2.49 5.01
CA ILE A 47 5.51 1.04 5.14
C ILE A 47 5.87 0.42 3.79
N PHE A 48 5.11 0.72 2.73
CA PHE A 48 5.39 0.22 1.39
C PHE A 48 6.82 0.58 0.95
N GLN A 49 7.19 1.86 1.08
CA GLN A 49 8.53 2.30 0.71
C GLN A 49 9.62 1.57 1.52
N SER A 50 9.39 1.39 2.81
CA SER A 50 10.35 0.71 3.68
C SER A 50 10.55 -0.76 3.29
N ILE A 51 9.48 -1.45 2.83
CA ILE A 51 9.58 -2.82 2.31
C ILE A 51 10.37 -2.87 1.00
N ILE A 52 10.22 -1.86 0.13
CA ILE A 52 10.91 -1.79 -1.17
C ILE A 52 12.41 -1.47 -1.02
N ASP A 53 12.78 -0.67 -0.02
CA ASP A 53 14.16 -0.24 0.22
C ASP A 53 15.07 -1.30 0.88
N LEU A 54 14.49 -2.45 1.27
CA LEU A 54 15.13 -3.56 1.99
C LEU A 54 15.70 -4.62 1.02
#